data_AF-A0A0W7TQE7-F1
#
_entry.id   AF-A0A0W7TQE7-F1
#
_cell.length_a   1.000
_cell.length_b   1.000
_cell.length_c   1.000
_cell.angle_alpha   90.00
_cell.angle_beta   90.00
_cell.angle_gamma   90.00
#
_symmetry.space_group_name_H-M   'P 1'
#
loop_
_entity.id
_entity.type
_entity.pdbx_description
1 polymer ?
#
loop_
_entity_poly.entity_id
_entity_poly.type
_entity_poly.pdbx_seq_one_letter_code
_entity_poly.pdbx_strand_id
1 'polypeptide(L)'
;MRKKLCSAAVCCLMLFLTACGLASQASVAALVERDVQALEALAGEIALAGAAGDAEYPGVDRISYDSRTGQVQFECGVSGFASQTSYNGFYYSPGDVPLGFGGTGDMTLAPSGAGWCWEETEGDNWYYTERLRSGWYYYEMHF
;
A
#
# COMPACT_ATOMS: atom_id res chain seq x y z
N MET A 1 30.21 25.94 -14.78
CA MET A 1 29.51 25.03 -15.73
C MET A 1 28.91 23.87 -14.94
N ARG A 2 27.60 23.92 -14.64
CA ARG A 2 26.87 22.77 -14.06
C ARG A 2 26.53 21.82 -15.22
N LYS A 3 27.12 20.62 -15.23
CA LYS A 3 26.88 19.61 -16.27
C LYS A 3 25.41 19.19 -16.19
N LYS A 4 24.68 19.33 -17.29
CA LYS A 4 23.33 18.76 -17.51
C LYS A 4 23.45 17.23 -17.56
N LEU A 5 23.63 16.59 -16.41
CA LEU A 5 23.10 15.25 -16.24
C LEU A 5 21.56 15.39 -16.10
N CYS A 6 20.80 14.32 -16.29
CA CYS A 6 19.39 14.22 -15.87
C CYS A 6 18.31 14.66 -16.88
N SER A 7 18.22 14.01 -18.05
CA SER A 7 16.92 13.92 -18.75
C SER A 7 16.61 12.47 -19.15
N ALA A 8 17.48 11.81 -19.90
CA ALA A 8 17.27 10.39 -20.25
C ALA A 8 17.33 9.44 -19.03
N ALA A 9 18.28 9.65 -18.10
CA ALA A 9 18.39 8.82 -16.89
C ALA A 9 17.21 9.01 -15.93
N VAL A 10 16.65 10.23 -15.85
CA VAL A 10 15.45 10.53 -15.05
C VAL A 10 14.21 9.93 -15.69
N CYS A 11 14.07 10.03 -17.01
CA CYS A 11 12.97 9.38 -17.73
C CYS A 11 13.04 7.84 -17.62
N CYS A 12 14.23 7.24 -17.75
CA CYS A 12 14.39 5.79 -17.54
C CYS A 12 14.07 5.39 -16.10
N LEU A 13 14.53 6.14 -15.09
CA LEU A 13 14.24 5.85 -13.69
C LEU A 13 12.74 5.97 -13.38
N MET A 14 12.07 7.01 -13.89
CA MET A 14 10.63 7.19 -13.75
C MET A 14 9.84 6.04 -14.41
N LEU A 15 10.22 5.64 -15.64
CA LEU A 15 9.62 4.51 -16.36
C LEU A 15 9.85 3.16 -15.66
N PHE A 16 11.02 2.96 -15.05
CA PHE A 16 11.33 1.76 -14.26
C PHE A 16 10.51 1.70 -12.96
N LEU A 17 10.35 2.82 -12.26
CA LEU A 17 9.53 2.90 -11.04
C LEU A 17 8.05 2.62 -11.33
N THR A 18 7.52 3.14 -12.45
CA THR A 18 6.13 2.84 -12.85
C THR A 18 5.95 1.36 -13.22
N ALA A 19 6.91 0.77 -13.94
CA ALA A 19 6.85 -0.64 -14.31
C ALA A 19 6.98 -1.58 -13.09
N CYS A 20 7.79 -1.20 -12.09
CA CYS A 20 7.94 -1.97 -10.86
C CYS A 20 6.66 -1.91 -10.01
N GLY A 21 6.06 -0.72 -9.86
CA GLY A 21 4.79 -0.53 -9.15
C GLY A 21 3.61 -1.29 -9.79
N LEU A 22 3.53 -1.28 -11.13
CA LEU A 22 2.51 -2.06 -11.86
C LEU A 22 2.69 -3.57 -11.67
N ALA A 23 3.94 -4.06 -11.61
CA ALA A 23 4.22 -5.47 -11.38
C ALA A 23 3.89 -5.90 -9.94
N SER A 24 4.18 -5.06 -8.93
CA SER A 24 3.80 -5.32 -7.53
C SER A 24 2.29 -5.27 -7.34
N GLN A 25 1.60 -4.32 -7.97
CA GLN A 25 0.13 -4.26 -7.90
C GLN A 25 -0.51 -5.51 -8.50
N ALA A 26 -0.04 -5.99 -9.66
CA ALA A 26 -0.58 -7.19 -10.29
C ALA A 26 -0.35 -8.46 -9.44
N SER A 27 0.81 -8.60 -8.80
CA SER A 27 1.10 -9.75 -7.93
C SER A 27 0.25 -9.72 -6.65
N VAL A 28 0.08 -8.54 -6.04
CA VAL A 28 -0.80 -8.34 -4.89
C VAL A 28 -2.26 -8.62 -5.24
N ALA A 29 -2.73 -8.10 -6.38
CA ALA A 29 -4.08 -8.37 -6.86
C ALA A 29 -4.32 -9.88 -7.06
N ALA A 30 -3.35 -10.58 -7.66
CA ALA A 30 -3.43 -12.03 -7.85
C ALA A 30 -3.43 -12.79 -6.52
N LEU A 31 -2.67 -12.34 -5.52
CA LEU A 31 -2.67 -12.93 -4.17
C LEU A 31 -4.05 -12.78 -3.54
N VAL A 32 -4.59 -11.55 -3.51
CA VAL A 32 -5.90 -11.25 -2.91
C VAL A 32 -7.00 -12.06 -3.58
N GLU A 33 -7.02 -12.11 -4.90
CA GLU A 33 -8.06 -12.86 -5.64
C GLU A 33 -7.97 -14.37 -5.37
N ARG A 34 -6.76 -14.94 -5.36
CA ARG A 34 -6.54 -16.37 -5.14
C ARG A 34 -6.97 -16.81 -3.74
N ASP A 35 -6.67 -15.99 -2.73
CA ASP A 35 -6.71 -16.41 -1.33
C ASP A 35 -7.80 -15.72 -0.51
N VAL A 36 -8.76 -15.09 -1.18
CA VAL A 36 -9.63 -14.11 -0.54
C VAL A 36 -10.40 -14.61 0.68
N GLN A 37 -10.85 -15.87 0.66
CA GLN A 37 -11.56 -16.46 1.79
C GLN A 37 -10.67 -16.63 3.02
N ALA A 38 -9.40 -17.02 2.82
CA ALA A 38 -8.44 -17.17 3.90
C ALA A 38 -8.03 -15.81 4.46
N LEU A 39 -7.83 -14.83 3.58
CA LEU A 39 -7.53 -13.45 3.96
C LEU A 39 -8.70 -12.79 4.72
N GLU A 40 -9.94 -13.03 4.30
CA GLU A 40 -11.14 -12.53 5.00
C GLU A 40 -11.29 -13.16 6.39
N ALA A 41 -11.04 -14.47 6.52
CA ALA A 41 -11.05 -15.15 7.81
C ALA A 41 -9.98 -14.55 8.74
N LEU A 42 -8.75 -14.40 8.25
CA LEU A 42 -7.64 -13.84 9.03
C LEU A 42 -7.89 -12.38 9.44
N ALA A 43 -8.37 -11.54 8.52
CA ALA A 43 -8.73 -10.16 8.84
C ALA A 43 -9.84 -10.10 9.89
N GLY A 44 -10.84 -10.99 9.80
CA GLY A 44 -11.90 -11.13 10.80
C GLY A 44 -11.37 -11.53 12.18
N GLU A 45 -10.47 -12.52 12.25
CA GLU A 45 -9.83 -12.96 13.49
C GLU A 45 -9.02 -11.83 14.15
N ILE A 46 -8.22 -11.10 13.35
CA ILE A 46 -7.45 -9.95 13.81
C ILE A 46 -8.35 -8.83 14.33
N ALA A 47 -9.44 -8.51 13.61
CA ALA A 47 -10.39 -7.49 14.03
C ALA A 47 -11.10 -7.88 15.34
N LEU A 48 -11.47 -9.16 15.51
CA LEU A 48 -12.07 -9.68 16.74
C LEU A 48 -11.09 -9.66 17.92
N ALA A 49 -9.82 -9.98 17.67
CA ALA A 49 -8.76 -9.91 18.68
C ALA A 49 -8.37 -8.46 19.03
N GLY A 50 -8.61 -7.51 18.12
CA GLY A 50 -8.22 -6.12 18.26
C GLY A 50 -6.71 -5.90 18.12
N ALA A 51 -5.98 -6.87 17.57
CA ALA A 51 -4.53 -6.83 17.35
C ALA A 51 -4.10 -7.89 16.33
N ALA A 52 -3.03 -7.61 15.57
CA ALA A 52 -2.45 -8.57 14.64
C ALA A 52 -1.66 -9.71 15.34
N GLY A 53 -1.09 -9.43 16.52
CA GLY A 53 -0.27 -10.40 17.25
C GLY A 53 0.91 -10.89 16.40
N ASP A 54 1.14 -12.21 16.43
CA ASP A 54 2.18 -12.89 15.64
C ASP A 54 1.59 -13.49 14.33
N ALA A 55 0.54 -12.88 13.78
CA ALA A 55 -0.06 -13.36 12.53
C ALA A 55 0.92 -13.23 11.36
N GLU A 56 1.01 -14.29 10.56
CA GLU A 56 1.84 -14.37 9.36
C GLU A 56 1.00 -14.89 8.18
N TYR A 57 1.38 -14.50 6.96
CA TYR A 57 0.75 -15.01 5.75
C TYR A 57 1.78 -15.19 4.63
N PRO A 58 1.76 -16.29 3.85
CA PRO A 58 2.71 -16.49 2.76
C PRO A 58 2.67 -15.36 1.72
N GLY A 59 3.82 -14.72 1.47
CA GLY A 59 3.93 -13.58 0.57
C GLY A 59 3.59 -12.22 1.20
N VAL A 60 3.47 -12.19 2.54
CA VAL A 60 3.30 -10.97 3.34
C VAL A 60 4.48 -10.88 4.31
N ASP A 61 5.19 -9.76 4.28
CA ASP A 61 6.33 -9.46 5.13
C ASP A 61 5.90 -9.06 6.55
N ARG A 62 4.76 -8.35 6.66
CA ARG A 62 4.23 -7.88 7.95
C ARG A 62 2.72 -7.67 7.91
N ILE A 63 2.06 -8.04 9.01
CA ILE A 63 0.64 -7.77 9.24
C ILE A 63 0.50 -6.77 10.39
N SER A 64 -0.38 -5.78 10.23
CA SER A 64 -0.67 -4.80 11.28
C SER A 64 -2.16 -4.46 11.35
N TYR A 65 -2.59 -4.00 12.52
CA TYR A 65 -3.97 -3.65 12.81
C TYR A 65 -4.06 -2.24 13.39
N ASP A 66 -4.95 -1.41 12.83
CA ASP A 66 -5.31 -0.11 13.41
C ASP A 66 -6.69 -0.19 14.05
N SER A 67 -6.75 0.02 15.37
CA SER A 67 -7.98 -0.11 16.16
C SER A 67 -8.97 1.03 15.97
N ARG A 68 -8.57 2.15 15.36
CA ARG A 68 -9.44 3.31 15.11
C ARG A 68 -10.30 3.11 13.87
N THR A 69 -9.70 2.53 12.85
CA THR A 69 -10.32 2.29 11.54
C THR A 69 -10.75 0.84 11.34
N GLY A 70 -10.21 -0.09 12.14
CA GLY A 70 -10.36 -1.52 11.93
C GLY A 70 -9.57 -2.05 10.74
N GLN A 71 -8.65 -1.25 10.19
CA GLN A 71 -7.81 -1.65 9.05
C GLN A 71 -6.89 -2.81 9.45
N VAL A 72 -6.86 -3.85 8.61
CA VAL A 72 -5.82 -4.90 8.67
C VAL A 72 -4.93 -4.73 7.46
N GLN A 73 -3.68 -4.33 7.66
CA GLN A 73 -2.71 -4.06 6.59
C GLN A 73 -1.72 -5.22 6.45
N PHE A 74 -1.50 -5.65 5.21
CA PHE A 74 -0.60 -6.72 4.79
C PHE A 74 0.48 -6.11 3.88
N GLU A 75 1.68 -5.92 4.42
CA GLU A 75 2.84 -5.41 3.70
C GLU A 75 3.51 -6.54 2.92
N CYS A 76 3.72 -6.36 1.61
CA CYS A 76 4.28 -7.40 0.72
C CYS A 76 5.66 -7.06 0.17
N GLY A 77 6.10 -5.82 0.33
CA GLY A 77 7.40 -5.43 -0.16
C GLY A 77 7.86 -4.08 0.37
N VAL A 78 9.16 -4.03 0.60
CA VAL A 78 9.90 -2.82 0.95
C VAL A 78 11.02 -2.63 -0.08
N SER A 79 11.18 -1.40 -0.55
CA SER A 79 12.28 -1.03 -1.44
C SER A 79 12.87 0.32 -1.04
N GLY A 80 14.10 0.60 -1.48
CA GLY A 80 14.79 1.86 -1.17
C GLY A 80 15.62 1.80 0.12
N PHE A 81 16.17 2.96 0.53
CA PHE A 81 17.12 3.06 1.63
C PHE A 81 16.84 4.30 2.50
N ALA A 82 16.77 4.10 3.82
CA ALA A 82 16.59 5.15 4.82
C ALA A 82 15.35 6.02 4.57
N SER A 83 15.53 7.32 4.33
CA SER A 83 14.43 8.28 4.08
C SER A 83 14.00 8.32 2.61
N GLN A 84 14.20 7.23 1.88
CA GLN A 84 13.75 7.04 0.50
C GLN A 84 13.22 5.61 0.39
N THR A 85 12.37 5.23 1.35
CA THR A 85 11.84 3.88 1.47
C THR A 85 10.41 3.86 0.97
N SER A 86 10.08 2.83 0.21
CA SER A 86 8.76 2.63 -0.35
C SER A 86 8.20 1.30 0.09
N TYR A 87 6.93 1.29 0.45
CA TYR A 87 6.18 0.14 0.92
C TYR A 87 5.03 -0.14 -0.04
N ASN A 88 4.76 -1.40 -0.32
CA ASN A 88 3.56 -1.81 -1.04
C ASN A 88 2.91 -3.02 -0.37
N GLY A 89 1.63 -3.20 -0.66
CA GLY A 89 0.86 -4.31 -0.13
C GLY A 89 -0.63 -4.11 -0.34
N PHE A 90 -1.42 -4.67 0.56
CA PHE A 90 -2.87 -4.55 0.53
C PHE A 90 -3.43 -4.38 1.95
N TYR A 91 -4.68 -3.96 2.06
CA TYR A 91 -5.38 -3.89 3.33
C TYR A 91 -6.85 -4.27 3.21
N TYR A 92 -7.39 -4.77 4.31
CA TYR A 92 -8.81 -4.91 4.54
C TYR A 92 -9.39 -3.63 5.15
N SER A 93 -10.48 -3.12 4.56
CA SER A 93 -11.25 -1.99 5.06
C SER A 93 -12.66 -2.46 5.43
N PRO A 94 -13.00 -2.52 6.73
CA PRO A 94 -14.33 -2.97 7.17
C PRO A 94 -15.48 -2.13 6.62
N GLY A 95 -15.23 -0.84 6.38
CA GLY A 95 -16.21 0.10 5.83
C GLY A 95 -16.30 0.10 4.30
N ASP A 96 -15.51 -0.72 3.60
CA ASP A 96 -15.34 -0.68 2.15
C ASP A 96 -15.09 0.75 1.61
N VAL A 97 -14.22 1.49 2.30
CA VAL A 97 -13.75 2.82 1.90
C VAL A 97 -12.22 2.84 1.85
N PRO A 98 -11.61 3.69 1.00
CA PRO A 98 -10.16 3.83 0.99
C PRO A 98 -9.68 4.43 2.31
N LEU A 99 -8.57 3.91 2.82
CA LEU A 99 -7.96 4.33 4.09
C LEU A 99 -6.48 4.67 3.86
N GLY A 100 -5.95 5.56 4.71
CA GLY A 100 -4.53 5.92 4.70
C GLY A 100 -3.61 4.77 5.13
N PHE A 101 -2.31 4.93 4.88
CA PHE A 101 -1.28 3.98 5.27
C PHE A 101 -1.33 3.67 6.78
N GLY A 102 -1.33 2.39 7.14
CA GLY A 102 -1.40 1.95 8.54
C GLY A 102 -2.66 2.39 9.28
N GLY A 103 -3.76 2.66 8.55
CA GLY A 103 -5.02 3.15 9.10
C GLY A 103 -4.98 4.61 9.55
N THR A 104 -4.02 5.41 9.10
CA THR A 104 -3.99 6.84 9.47
C THR A 104 -5.20 7.59 8.92
N GLY A 105 -5.85 8.37 9.79
CA GLY A 105 -6.96 9.25 9.43
C GLY A 105 -6.50 10.62 8.91
N ASP A 106 -5.21 10.93 9.01
CA ASP A 106 -4.67 12.26 8.68
C ASP A 106 -4.31 12.41 7.19
N MET A 107 -4.46 11.35 6.40
CA MET A 107 -4.31 11.39 4.94
C MET A 107 -5.64 11.76 4.28
N THR A 108 -5.74 12.99 3.78
CA THR A 108 -6.88 13.42 2.96
C THR A 108 -6.74 12.85 1.55
N LEU A 109 -7.37 11.70 1.31
CA LEU A 109 -7.33 10.98 0.03
C LEU A 109 -8.20 11.66 -1.03
N ALA A 110 -7.59 12.07 -2.15
CA ALA A 110 -8.28 12.62 -3.31
C ALA A 110 -8.34 11.59 -4.44
N PRO A 111 -9.44 11.51 -5.22
CA PRO A 111 -9.51 10.62 -6.37
C PRO A 111 -8.38 10.87 -7.38
N SER A 112 -7.72 9.79 -7.82
CA SER A 112 -6.62 9.83 -8.80
C SER A 112 -6.59 8.53 -9.61
N GLY A 113 -6.79 8.64 -10.93
CA GLY A 113 -6.84 7.48 -11.81
C GLY A 113 -7.96 6.50 -11.41
N ALA A 114 -7.59 5.23 -11.19
CA ALA A 114 -8.51 4.19 -10.73
C ALA A 114 -8.69 4.16 -9.20
N GLY A 115 -7.91 4.94 -8.47
CA GLY A 115 -7.84 4.93 -7.01
C GLY A 115 -7.86 6.32 -6.39
N TRP A 116 -7.11 6.46 -5.31
CA TRP A 116 -6.97 7.68 -4.54
C TRP A 116 -5.51 7.93 -4.20
N CYS A 117 -5.14 9.20 -4.16
CA CYS A 117 -3.80 9.66 -3.83
C CYS A 117 -3.85 10.62 -2.64
N TRP A 118 -2.79 10.61 -1.84
CA TRP A 118 -2.44 11.68 -0.92
C TRP A 118 -0.99 12.09 -1.20
N GLU A 119 -0.73 13.39 -1.16
CA GLU A 119 0.61 13.98 -1.26
C GLU A 119 0.83 14.85 -0.03
N GLU A 120 2.02 14.78 0.56
CA GLU A 120 2.39 15.63 1.68
C GLU A 120 2.48 17.09 1.23
N THR A 121 1.92 18.01 2.03
CA THR A 121 1.87 19.43 1.66
C THR A 121 3.25 20.10 1.63
N GLU A 122 4.15 19.69 2.53
CA GLU A 122 5.51 20.25 2.66
C GLU A 122 6.57 19.13 2.63
N GLY A 123 6.42 18.18 1.70
CA GLY A 123 7.34 17.05 1.52
C GLY A 123 7.22 16.44 0.13
N ASP A 124 7.93 15.33 -0.09
CA ASP A 124 7.85 14.49 -1.28
C ASP A 124 7.21 13.12 -1.01
N ASN A 125 6.69 12.92 0.19
CA ASN A 125 5.94 11.72 0.55
C ASN A 125 4.62 11.67 -0.22
N TRP A 126 4.28 10.48 -0.70
CA TRP A 126 3.01 10.25 -1.36
C TRP A 126 2.49 8.85 -1.08
N TYR A 127 1.17 8.73 -1.15
CA TYR A 127 0.43 7.50 -0.92
C TYR A 127 -0.58 7.28 -2.02
N TYR A 128 -0.60 6.09 -2.60
CA TYR A 128 -1.63 5.65 -3.54
C TYR A 128 -2.39 4.46 -2.96
N THR A 129 -3.70 4.43 -3.16
CA THR A 129 -4.51 3.25 -2.86
C THR A 129 -5.58 3.03 -3.91
N GLU A 130 -5.82 1.77 -4.28
CA GLU A 130 -6.78 1.39 -5.30
C GLU A 130 -7.60 0.21 -4.83
N ARG A 131 -8.89 0.21 -5.13
CA ARG A 131 -9.77 -0.91 -4.78
C ARG A 131 -9.43 -2.11 -5.66
N LEU A 132 -9.12 -3.25 -5.04
CA LEU A 132 -8.96 -4.54 -5.72
C LEU A 132 -10.30 -5.26 -5.84
N ARG A 133 -11.06 -5.26 -4.74
CA ARG A 133 -12.44 -5.78 -4.65
C ARG A 133 -13.12 -5.23 -3.40
N SER A 134 -14.37 -5.63 -3.16
CA SER A 134 -15.13 -5.20 -1.97
C SER A 134 -14.33 -5.46 -0.69
N GLY A 135 -14.05 -4.40 0.08
CA GLY A 135 -13.31 -4.46 1.34
C GLY A 135 -11.79 -4.62 1.20
N TRP A 136 -11.24 -4.77 -0.01
CA TRP A 136 -9.82 -5.03 -0.22
C TRP A 136 -9.18 -4.03 -1.17
N TYR A 137 -8.07 -3.45 -0.73
CA TYR A 137 -7.41 -2.35 -1.42
C TYR A 137 -5.92 -2.62 -1.54
N TYR A 138 -5.33 -2.28 -2.68
CA TYR A 138 -3.90 -2.14 -2.87
C TYR A 138 -3.41 -0.83 -2.24
N TYR A 139 -2.14 -0.76 -1.86
CA TYR A 139 -1.49 0.49 -1.54
C TYR A 139 -0.01 0.56 -1.94
N GLU A 140 0.46 1.79 -2.14
CA GLU A 140 1.86 2.18 -2.17
C GLU A 140 2.08 3.38 -1.26
N MET A 141 3.15 3.36 -0.46
CA MET A 141 3.57 4.49 0.38
C MET A 141 5.03 4.78 0.08
N HIS A 142 5.34 6.04 -0.22
CA HIS A 142 6.69 6.51 -0.51
C HIS A 142 7.07 7.58 0.50
N PHE A 143 8.23 7.37 1.13
CA PHE A 143 8.90 8.29 2.05
C PHE A 143 10.17 8.87 1.43
#